data_AF-A0A0Q0JWE4-F1
#
_entry.id   AF-A0A0Q0JWE4-F1
#
_cell.length_a   1.000
_cell.length_b   1.000
_cell.length_c   1.000
_cell.angle_alpha   90.00
_cell.angle_beta   90.00
_cell.angle_gamma   90.00
#
_symmetry.space_group_name_H-M   'P 1'
#
loop_
_entity.id
_entity.type
_entity.pdbx_description
1 polymer ?
#
loop_
_entity_poly.entity_id
_entity_poly.type
_entity_poly.pdbx_seq_one_letter_code
_entity_poly.pdbx_strand_id
1 'polypeptide(L)'
;MIFLVTNGRIKTMTSVSKITTEKPKDPVDAKAWEQAVQQSRDAGIQWELPSDDKRSAQEIIDDNPLLKSLGGRGDRGEAKQNLIAQVGDYTKDSSAAFRAVQLLEHIETFDANGNRLASNDIGNNRIDGYTSSSDAKHGSEAGRLKDFGKFGFSSLKGKLHEV
;
A
#
# COMPACT_ATOMS: atom_id res chain seq x y z
N MET A 1 20.65 -4.85 -31.60
CA MET A 1 19.36 -4.14 -31.49
C MET A 1 18.36 -4.89 -32.37
N ILE A 2 17.60 -5.83 -31.82
CA ILE A 2 16.58 -6.58 -32.59
C ILE A 2 15.23 -6.08 -32.08
N PHE A 3 14.52 -5.34 -32.93
CA PHE A 3 13.15 -4.90 -32.68
C PHE A 3 12.19 -5.96 -33.25
N LEU A 4 11.44 -6.63 -32.38
CA LEU A 4 10.23 -7.35 -32.78
C LEU A 4 9.04 -6.43 -32.53
N VAL A 5 8.53 -5.86 -33.62
CA VAL A 5 7.28 -5.10 -33.64
C VAL A 5 6.15 -6.10 -33.82
N THR A 6 5.35 -6.30 -32.77
CA THR A 6 4.00 -6.87 -32.91
C THR A 6 3.01 -5.91 -32.26
N ASN A 7 2.19 -5.29 -33.10
CA ASN A 7 0.91 -4.63 -32.83
C ASN A 7 0.52 -4.34 -31.37
N GLY A 8 0.45 -3.06 -31.04
CA GLY A 8 -0.54 -2.53 -30.11
C GLY A 8 -0.03 -2.23 -28.70
N ARG A 9 0.17 -0.93 -28.46
CA ARG A 9 0.39 -0.28 -27.15
C ARG A 9 1.68 -0.69 -26.45
N ILE A 10 2.62 0.26 -26.43
CA ILE A 10 3.56 0.43 -25.33
C ILE A 10 2.69 0.64 -24.08
N LYS A 11 2.29 -0.43 -23.39
CA LYS A 11 1.76 -0.32 -22.04
C LYS A 11 2.96 0.12 -21.21
N THR A 12 2.97 1.38 -20.80
CA THR A 12 3.78 1.79 -19.65
C THR A 12 3.54 0.77 -18.54
N MET A 13 4.62 0.37 -17.85
CA MET A 13 4.58 -0.56 -16.69
C MET A 13 3.85 0.07 -15.49
N THR A 14 2.64 0.59 -15.69
CA THR A 14 1.91 1.46 -14.76
C THR A 14 0.44 1.04 -14.62
N SER A 15 0.11 -0.20 -14.95
CA SER A 15 -1.19 -0.75 -14.57
C SER A 15 -1.11 -2.26 -14.57
N VAL A 16 -0.61 -2.82 -13.45
CA VAL A 16 -1.16 -4.10 -13.01
C VAL A 16 -2.66 -3.84 -12.92
N SER A 17 -3.45 -4.65 -13.62
CA SER A 17 -4.89 -4.52 -13.70
C SER A 17 -5.52 -4.71 -12.30
N LYS A 18 -5.45 -3.69 -11.43
CA LYS A 18 -5.85 -3.67 -10.01
C LYS A 18 -5.28 -4.84 -9.19
N ILE A 19 -4.41 -4.56 -8.22
CA ILE A 19 -3.97 -5.59 -7.26
C ILE A 19 -5.22 -6.25 -6.63
N THR A 20 -5.32 -7.56 -6.76
CA THR A 20 -6.41 -8.38 -6.19
C THR A 20 -5.84 -9.32 -5.13
N THR A 21 -6.71 -9.82 -4.25
CA THR A 21 -6.30 -10.87 -3.31
C THR A 21 -5.93 -12.15 -4.05
N GLU A 22 -6.72 -12.56 -5.04
CA GLU A 22 -6.39 -13.71 -5.88
C GLU A 22 -5.35 -13.39 -6.95
N LYS A 23 -4.53 -14.37 -7.28
CA LYS A 23 -3.54 -14.28 -8.37
C LYS A 23 -4.24 -14.15 -9.73
N PRO A 24 -3.91 -13.14 -10.55
CA PRO A 24 -4.45 -13.00 -11.90
C PRO A 24 -4.11 -14.19 -12.83
N LYS A 25 -4.96 -14.44 -13.83
CA LYS A 25 -4.74 -15.49 -14.85
C LYS A 25 -3.79 -15.06 -15.97
N ASP A 26 -3.76 -13.77 -16.28
CA ASP A 26 -2.84 -13.25 -17.29
C ASP A 26 -1.39 -13.37 -16.79
N PRO A 27 -0.46 -13.96 -17.56
CA PRO A 27 0.90 -14.22 -17.08
C PRO A 27 1.70 -12.96 -16.68
N VAL A 28 1.44 -11.81 -17.32
CA VAL A 28 2.16 -10.56 -17.00
C VAL A 28 1.64 -10.00 -15.68
N ASP A 29 0.31 -9.93 -15.54
CA ASP A 29 -0.32 -9.47 -14.30
C ASP A 29 -0.02 -10.42 -13.13
N ALA A 30 0.02 -11.74 -13.38
CA ALA A 30 0.38 -12.75 -12.41
C ALA A 30 1.80 -12.55 -11.85
N LYS A 31 2.77 -12.27 -12.72
CA LYS A 31 4.16 -12.03 -12.31
C LYS A 31 4.28 -10.76 -11.47
N ALA A 32 3.61 -9.69 -11.87
CA ALA A 32 3.60 -8.44 -11.10
C ALA A 32 2.93 -8.63 -9.73
N TRP A 33 1.85 -9.41 -9.68
CA TRP A 33 1.18 -9.80 -8.43
C TRP A 33 2.10 -10.60 -7.51
N GLU A 34 2.80 -11.62 -8.04
CA GLU A 34 3.77 -12.41 -7.27
C GLU A 34 4.89 -11.54 -6.68
N GLN A 35 5.38 -10.57 -7.46
CA GLN A 35 6.37 -9.61 -6.99
C GLN A 35 5.82 -8.73 -5.86
N ALA A 36 4.58 -8.24 -5.97
CA ALA A 36 3.95 -7.46 -4.90
C ALA A 36 3.77 -8.28 -3.62
N VAL A 37 3.33 -9.55 -3.74
CA VAL A 37 3.19 -10.48 -2.61
C VAL A 37 4.52 -10.75 -1.94
N GLN A 38 5.58 -11.00 -2.73
CA GLN A 38 6.90 -11.23 -2.16
C GLN A 38 7.42 -9.99 -1.45
N GLN A 39 7.29 -8.82 -2.06
CA GLN A 39 7.72 -7.55 -1.47
C GLN A 39 6.93 -7.18 -0.21
N SER A 40 5.64 -7.52 -0.14
CA SER A 40 4.86 -7.32 1.10
C SER A 40 5.42 -8.20 2.21
N ARG A 41 5.73 -9.47 1.92
CA ARG A 41 6.32 -10.40 2.90
C ARG A 41 7.68 -9.92 3.38
N ASP A 42 8.52 -9.43 2.48
CA ASP A 42 9.84 -8.88 2.82
C ASP A 42 9.72 -7.66 3.76
N ALA A 43 8.67 -6.85 3.57
CA ALA A 43 8.31 -5.74 4.47
C ALA A 43 7.60 -6.18 5.77
N GLY A 44 7.34 -7.48 5.95
CA GLY A 44 6.64 -8.01 7.12
C GLY A 44 5.13 -7.79 7.10
N ILE A 45 4.54 -7.70 5.91
CA ILE A 45 3.11 -7.50 5.67
C ILE A 45 2.51 -8.79 5.10
N GLN A 46 1.56 -9.36 5.83
CA GLN A 46 0.80 -10.52 5.39
C GLN A 46 -0.15 -10.16 4.26
N TRP A 47 -0.11 -10.93 3.18
CA TRP A 47 -0.92 -10.67 1.99
C TRP A 47 -2.40 -10.97 2.23
N GLU A 48 -2.74 -12.06 2.90
CA GLU A 48 -4.13 -12.47 3.08
C GLU A 48 -4.54 -12.32 4.54
N LEU A 49 -5.83 -12.06 4.76
CA LEU A 49 -6.41 -12.15 6.10
C LEU A 49 -6.28 -13.60 6.61
N PRO A 50 -5.78 -13.82 7.85
CA PRO A 50 -5.72 -15.16 8.43
C PRO A 50 -7.08 -15.87 8.40
N SER A 51 -7.06 -17.18 8.16
CA SER A 51 -8.29 -17.95 7.93
C SER A 51 -9.24 -18.02 9.14
N ASP A 52 -8.73 -17.79 10.34
CA ASP A 52 -9.46 -17.73 11.61
C ASP A 52 -10.05 -16.35 11.90
N ASP A 53 -9.53 -15.29 11.27
CA ASP A 53 -10.12 -13.95 11.33
C ASP A 53 -11.31 -13.87 10.37
N LYS A 54 -12.50 -13.59 10.92
CA LYS A 54 -13.77 -13.53 10.20
C LYS A 54 -14.28 -12.11 9.99
N ARG A 55 -13.51 -11.10 10.35
CA ARG A 55 -13.90 -9.70 10.19
C ARG A 55 -14.09 -9.37 8.71
N SER A 56 -15.16 -8.65 8.42
CA SER A 56 -15.40 -8.02 7.12
C SER A 56 -14.43 -6.87 6.88
N ALA A 57 -14.30 -6.45 5.62
CA ALA A 57 -13.52 -5.27 5.25
C ALA A 57 -13.96 -4.02 6.02
N GLN A 58 -15.28 -3.87 6.21
CA GLN A 58 -15.85 -2.74 6.94
C GLN A 58 -15.50 -2.78 8.43
N GLU A 59 -15.56 -3.95 9.07
CA GLU A 59 -15.13 -4.11 10.47
C GLU A 59 -13.64 -3.78 10.63
N ILE A 60 -12.78 -4.26 9.73
CA ILE A 60 -11.33 -3.95 9.76
C ILE A 60 -11.09 -2.45 9.59
N ILE A 61 -11.84 -1.78 8.71
CA ILE A 61 -11.75 -0.32 8.54
C ILE A 61 -12.24 0.39 9.81
N ASP A 62 -13.36 -0.04 10.38
CA ASP A 62 -13.95 0.60 11.55
C ASP A 62 -13.09 0.47 12.81
N ASP A 63 -12.37 -0.65 12.94
CA ASP A 63 -11.37 -0.90 13.99
C ASP A 63 -10.10 -0.06 13.83
N ASN A 64 -9.85 0.55 12.66
CA ASN A 64 -8.65 1.32 12.38
C ASN A 64 -8.99 2.80 12.02
N PRO A 65 -8.96 3.72 13.01
CA PRO A 65 -9.33 5.12 12.79
C PRO A 65 -8.50 5.83 11.71
N LEU A 66 -7.24 5.46 11.56
CA LEU A 66 -6.33 5.99 10.55
C LEU A 66 -6.80 5.62 9.13
N LEU A 67 -7.04 4.33 8.87
CA LEU A 67 -7.55 3.83 7.59
C LEU A 67 -8.96 4.37 7.29
N LYS A 68 -9.82 4.42 8.31
CA LYS A 68 -11.18 4.97 8.22
C LYS A 68 -11.20 6.43 7.82
N SER A 69 -10.30 7.22 8.39
CA SER A 69 -10.19 8.65 8.11
C SER A 69 -9.33 8.96 6.88
N LEU A 70 -8.73 7.95 6.25
CA LEU A 70 -7.92 8.13 5.05
C LEU A 70 -8.80 8.58 3.87
N GLY A 71 -8.49 9.78 3.38
CA GLY A 71 -9.21 10.43 2.28
C GLY A 71 -9.39 11.92 2.53
N GLY A 72 -9.60 12.68 1.46
CA GLY A 72 -9.72 14.13 1.52
C GLY A 72 -9.44 14.79 0.17
N ARG A 73 -9.15 16.10 0.18
CA ARG A 73 -8.70 16.85 -1.02
C ARG A 73 -7.17 16.81 -1.13
N GLY A 74 -6.63 17.07 -2.31
CA GLY A 74 -5.17 17.09 -2.58
C GLY A 74 -4.52 15.71 -2.46
N ASP A 75 -3.26 15.64 -2.02
CA ASP A 75 -2.49 14.40 -1.94
C ASP A 75 -3.14 13.35 -1.01
N ARG A 76 -4.05 13.74 -0.10
CA ARG A 76 -4.80 12.79 0.74
C ARG A 76 -5.80 11.95 -0.06
N GLY A 77 -6.46 12.58 -1.03
CA GLY A 77 -7.37 11.89 -1.94
C GLY A 77 -6.60 10.97 -2.89
N GLU A 78 -5.47 11.46 -3.41
CA GLU A 78 -4.56 10.68 -4.24
C GLU A 78 -3.97 9.50 -3.46
N ALA A 79 -3.52 9.71 -2.22
CA ALA A 79 -2.99 8.65 -1.36
C ALA A 79 -3.99 7.51 -1.15
N LYS A 80 -5.28 7.83 -0.93
CA LYS A 80 -6.32 6.80 -0.84
C LYS A 80 -6.45 5.99 -2.14
N GLN A 81 -6.48 6.66 -3.28
CA GLN A 81 -6.62 5.98 -4.58
C GLN A 81 -5.40 5.13 -4.90
N ASN A 82 -4.21 5.65 -4.63
CA ASN A 82 -2.96 4.94 -4.85
C ASN A 82 -2.81 3.75 -3.88
N LEU A 83 -3.27 3.91 -2.63
CA LEU A 83 -3.35 2.81 -1.68
C LEU A 83 -4.21 1.67 -2.25
N ILE A 84 -5.43 1.98 -2.69
CA ILE A 84 -6.34 1.00 -3.32
C ILE A 84 -5.68 0.33 -4.54
N ALA A 85 -4.93 1.08 -5.35
CA ALA A 85 -4.26 0.54 -6.53
C ALA A 85 -3.19 -0.51 -6.19
N GLN A 86 -2.50 -0.33 -5.06
CA GLN A 86 -1.37 -1.18 -4.64
C GLN A 86 -1.77 -2.32 -3.69
N VAL A 87 -2.78 -2.12 -2.83
CA VAL A 87 -3.22 -3.14 -1.85
C VAL A 87 -4.51 -3.84 -2.26
N GLY A 88 -5.20 -3.34 -3.29
CA GLY A 88 -6.55 -3.75 -3.67
C GLY A 88 -7.64 -2.90 -3.04
N ASP A 89 -8.89 -3.12 -3.47
CA ASP A 89 -10.06 -2.36 -2.98
C ASP A 89 -10.40 -2.75 -1.54
N TYR A 90 -9.69 -2.12 -0.60
CA TYR A 90 -9.83 -2.36 0.84
C TYR A 90 -11.23 -2.03 1.36
N THR A 91 -12.06 -1.33 0.60
CA THR A 91 -13.45 -1.05 0.99
C THR A 91 -14.39 -2.23 0.73
N LYS A 92 -13.92 -3.26 0.01
CA LYS A 92 -14.73 -4.42 -0.39
C LYS A 92 -14.09 -5.77 -0.06
N ASP A 93 -12.78 -5.80 0.10
CA ASP A 93 -12.00 -7.02 0.31
C ASP A 93 -11.32 -6.97 1.69
N SER A 94 -11.65 -7.92 2.57
CA SER A 94 -11.10 -7.98 3.93
C SER A 94 -9.59 -8.19 3.96
N SER A 95 -9.04 -8.96 3.00
CA SER A 95 -7.59 -9.13 2.90
C SER A 95 -6.91 -7.85 2.43
N ALA A 96 -7.55 -7.09 1.52
CA ALA A 96 -7.06 -5.77 1.13
C ALA A 96 -7.11 -4.77 2.31
N ALA A 97 -8.17 -4.79 3.11
CA ALA A 97 -8.27 -3.99 4.34
C ALA A 97 -7.17 -4.35 5.35
N PHE A 98 -6.95 -5.65 5.58
CA PHE A 98 -5.92 -6.13 6.48
C PHE A 98 -4.50 -5.77 6.02
N ARG A 99 -4.20 -5.91 4.72
CA ARG A 99 -2.95 -5.43 4.12
C ARG A 99 -2.78 -3.93 4.30
N ALA A 100 -3.84 -3.15 4.09
CA ALA A 100 -3.81 -1.70 4.22
C ALA A 100 -3.50 -1.26 5.67
N VAL A 101 -4.09 -1.93 6.67
CA VAL A 101 -3.80 -1.65 8.09
C VAL A 101 -2.32 -1.86 8.41
N GLN A 102 -1.76 -3.02 8.06
CA GLN A 102 -0.34 -3.33 8.29
C GLN A 102 0.60 -2.37 7.55
N LEU A 103 0.23 -1.96 6.34
CA LEU A 103 1.00 -0.97 5.59
C LEU A 103 1.04 0.39 6.28
N LEU A 104 -0.10 0.86 6.79
CA LEU A 104 -0.14 2.15 7.48
C LEU A 104 0.67 2.10 8.78
N GLU A 105 0.58 0.99 9.52
CA GLU A 105 1.43 0.73 10.68
C GLU A 105 2.93 0.74 10.31
N HIS A 106 3.30 0.13 9.17
CA HIS A 106 4.67 0.17 8.65
C HIS A 106 5.13 1.61 8.38
N ILE A 107 4.28 2.43 7.76
CA ILE A 107 4.57 3.83 7.43
C ILE A 107 4.77 4.68 8.70
N GLU A 108 3.99 4.46 9.75
CA GLU A 108 4.14 5.11 11.06
C GLU A 108 5.39 4.60 11.80
N THR A 109 5.77 3.34 11.61
CA THR A 109 6.85 2.69 12.38
C THR A 109 8.25 2.96 11.83
N PHE A 110 8.41 3.06 10.50
CA PHE A 110 9.73 3.13 9.87
C PHE A 110 9.97 4.46 9.14
N ASP A 111 11.22 4.93 9.15
CA ASP A 111 11.68 6.01 8.30
C ASP A 111 11.93 5.52 6.85
N ALA A 112 12.31 6.45 5.96
CA ALA A 112 12.59 6.12 4.56
C ALA A 112 13.81 5.19 4.34
N ASN A 113 14.65 5.01 5.35
CA ASN A 113 15.80 4.11 5.33
C ASN A 113 15.49 2.75 5.98
N GLY A 114 14.30 2.59 6.57
CA GLY A 114 13.88 1.39 7.29
C GLY A 114 14.33 1.34 8.74
N ASN A 115 14.79 2.46 9.31
CA ASN A 115 15.05 2.56 10.73
C ASN A 115 13.73 2.76 11.47
N ARG A 116 13.58 2.10 12.62
CA ARG A 116 12.41 2.29 13.47
C ARG A 116 12.41 3.70 14.05
N LEU A 117 11.30 4.40 13.91
CA LEU A 117 11.09 5.72 14.48
C LEU A 117 10.93 5.59 16.00
N ALA A 118 11.46 6.58 16.72
CA ALA A 118 11.20 6.79 18.13
C ALA A 118 10.52 8.16 18.27
N SER A 119 9.23 8.21 17.96
CA SER A 119 8.40 9.42 18.08
C SER A 119 7.14 9.13 18.88
N ASN A 120 6.64 10.14 19.58
CA ASN A 120 5.34 10.09 20.25
C ASN A 120 4.16 10.17 19.27
N ASP A 121 4.45 10.46 17.99
CA ASP A 121 3.45 10.60 16.94
C ASP A 121 3.06 9.25 16.31
N ILE A 122 3.80 8.17 16.60
CA ILE A 122 3.48 6.83 16.10
C ILE A 122 2.14 6.37 16.68
N GLY A 123 1.19 5.99 15.83
CA GLY A 123 -0.12 5.49 16.25
C GLY A 123 -1.05 6.59 16.76
N ASN A 124 -0.81 7.86 16.39
CA ASN A 124 -1.66 8.99 16.76
C ASN A 124 -2.98 9.06 15.95
N ASN A 125 -3.27 8.04 15.14
CA ASN A 125 -4.42 7.92 14.24
C ASN A 125 -4.44 8.97 13.12
N ARG A 126 -3.30 9.52 12.73
CA ARG A 126 -3.15 10.47 11.62
C ARG A 126 -1.92 10.14 10.79
N ILE A 127 -1.96 10.53 9.51
CA ILE A 127 -0.79 10.50 8.64
C ILE A 127 -0.12 11.87 8.67
N ASP A 128 1.07 11.93 9.23
CA ASP A 128 1.77 13.18 9.46
C ASP A 128 2.59 13.68 8.26
N GLY A 129 2.70 15.00 8.20
CA GLY A 129 3.49 15.73 7.20
C GLY A 129 2.74 16.16 5.94
N TYR A 130 1.41 16.17 5.94
CA TYR A 130 0.66 16.98 4.99
C TYR A 130 0.79 18.48 5.31
N THR A 131 0.96 19.33 4.30
CA THR A 131 0.96 20.80 4.43
C THR A 131 -0.47 21.36 4.43
N SER A 132 -0.63 22.66 4.71
CA SER A 132 -1.91 23.36 4.58
C SER A 132 -2.48 23.30 3.14
N SER A 133 -1.61 23.18 2.15
CA SER A 133 -1.95 22.99 0.73
C SER A 133 -2.33 21.54 0.40
N SER A 134 -2.31 20.64 1.39
CA SER A 134 -2.46 19.20 1.24
C SER A 134 -1.34 18.50 0.47
N ASP A 135 -0.14 19.10 0.40
CA ASP A 135 1.05 18.45 -0.18
C ASP A 135 1.75 17.57 0.85
N ALA A 136 2.30 16.44 0.43
CA ALA A 136 3.10 15.58 1.29
C ALA A 136 4.55 16.08 1.42
N LYS A 137 5.04 16.28 2.65
CA LYS A 137 6.45 16.59 2.92
C LYS A 137 7.34 15.37 2.66
N HIS A 138 8.50 15.59 2.07
CA HIS A 138 9.49 14.54 1.88
C HIS A 138 9.99 14.01 3.24
N GLY A 139 10.15 12.68 3.34
CA GLY A 139 10.61 12.02 4.57
C GLY A 139 9.58 11.92 5.70
N SER A 140 8.37 12.47 5.53
CA SER A 140 7.26 12.27 6.46
C SER A 140 6.46 10.99 6.13
N GLU A 141 5.52 10.63 7.00
CA GLU A 141 4.58 9.53 6.75
C GLU A 141 3.76 9.77 5.48
N ALA A 142 3.22 10.98 5.30
CA ALA A 142 2.54 11.38 4.07
C ALA A 142 3.42 11.21 2.82
N GLY A 143 4.71 11.56 2.92
CA GLY A 143 5.68 11.36 1.84
C GLY A 143 5.88 9.88 1.51
N ARG A 144 6.07 9.04 2.54
CA ARG A 144 6.21 7.58 2.36
C ARG A 144 4.95 6.93 1.79
N LEU A 145 3.77 7.35 2.23
CA LEU A 145 2.49 6.88 1.67
C LEU A 145 2.34 7.27 0.19
N LYS A 146 2.79 8.48 -0.18
CA LYS A 146 2.82 8.92 -1.59
C LYS A 146 3.80 8.08 -2.42
N ASP A 147 5.00 7.83 -1.90
CA ASP A 147 6.01 6.98 -2.56
C ASP A 147 5.51 5.54 -2.71
N PHE A 148 4.86 4.98 -1.70
CA PHE A 148 4.18 3.69 -1.78
C PHE A 148 3.15 3.67 -2.89
N GLY A 149 2.33 4.72 -3.00
CA GLY A 149 1.36 4.82 -4.08
C GLY A 149 1.98 4.69 -5.48
N LYS A 150 3.18 5.25 -5.66
CA LYS A 150 3.90 5.29 -6.93
C LYS A 150 4.71 4.02 -7.23
N PHE A 151 5.35 3.44 -6.22
CA PHE A 151 6.33 2.36 -6.39
C PHE A 151 5.90 1.03 -5.75
N GLY A 152 4.74 0.99 -5.10
CA GLY A 152 4.20 -0.19 -4.40
C GLY A 152 5.06 -0.61 -3.22
N PHE A 153 4.98 -1.90 -2.86
CA PHE A 153 5.67 -2.47 -1.71
C PHE A 153 7.20 -2.34 -1.77
N SER A 154 7.80 -2.23 -2.97
CA SER A 154 9.24 -2.00 -3.12
C SER A 154 9.77 -0.71 -2.48
N SER A 155 8.89 0.27 -2.27
CA SER A 155 9.22 1.53 -1.57
C SER A 155 9.41 1.35 -0.06
N LEU A 156 8.79 0.32 0.52
CA LEU A 156 8.85 0.08 1.96
C LEU A 156 10.23 -0.40 2.34
N LYS A 157 10.77 0.18 3.41
CA LYS A 157 12.07 -0.18 3.99
C LYS A 157 11.88 -0.55 5.46
N GLY A 158 12.58 -1.58 5.91
CA GLY A 158 12.34 -2.18 7.22
C GLY A 158 11.29 -3.29 7.15
N LYS A 159 11.24 -4.11 8.21
CA LYS A 159 10.38 -5.29 8.31
C LYS A 159 9.52 -5.16 9.56
N LEU A 160 8.19 -5.10 9.37
CA LEU A 160 7.22 -4.90 10.44
C LEU A 160 7.12 -6.14 11.33
N HIS A 161 6.71 -7.27 10.75
CA HIS A 161 6.54 -8.55 11.42
C HIS A 161 7.30 -9.67 10.72
N GLU A 162 7.51 -10.79 11.41
CA GLU A 162 7.83 -12.06 10.76
C GLU A 162 6.53 -12.64 10.18
N VAL A 163 6.56 -12.99 8.89
CA VAL A 163 5.38 -13.37 8.08
C VAL A 163 5.69 -14.50 7.13
#